data_AF-A0A397VQU0-F1
#
_entry.id   AF-A0A397VQU0-F1
#
_cell.length_a   1.000
_cell.length_b   1.000
_cell.length_c   1.000
_cell.angle_alpha   90.00
_cell.angle_beta   90.00
_cell.angle_gamma   90.00
#
_symmetry.space_group_name_H-M   'P 1'
#
loop_
_entity.id
_entity.type
_entity.pdbx_description
1 polymer ?
#
loop_
_entity_poly.entity_id
_entity_poly.type
_entity_poly.pdbx_seq_one_letter_code
_entity_poly.pdbx_strand_id
1 'polypeptide(L)'
;MVHICDHPIVFKIIIYLNNTSYEINLHTSALFCLDNKTNKTTYNFSIEKNMEVKQEVLVIGEILYAKKFYEELKGKYIIKVFDSTKKEFLVEATAKYENVAAILLANGADRFIDKFDNEVLDSLSPAINVIIVIGDASKLVDVKAATDNGVFVADTSLSSIKGSTKDELEKLELEVLNNLDFALITGVPKDPVNKIDEVSVIAADKAINYLNERGEIDLDVSDIQISLS
;
A
#
# COMPACT_ATOMS: atom_id res chain seq x y z
N MET A 1 -1.32 -28.88 -35.44
CA MET A 1 -2.21 -29.05 -34.29
C MET A 1 -1.67 -28.13 -33.21
N VAL A 2 -2.30 -26.97 -33.02
CA VAL A 2 -1.87 -25.95 -32.04
C VAL A 2 -2.65 -26.22 -30.76
N HIS A 3 -1.95 -26.56 -29.69
CA HIS A 3 -2.55 -26.55 -28.36
C HIS A 3 -2.65 -25.08 -27.93
N ILE A 4 -3.87 -24.58 -27.81
CA ILE A 4 -4.17 -23.29 -27.20
C ILE A 4 -4.36 -23.57 -25.72
N CYS A 5 -3.47 -23.02 -24.89
CA CYS A 5 -3.67 -22.95 -23.45
C CYS A 5 -4.20 -21.56 -23.12
N ASP A 6 -5.52 -21.43 -23.03
CA ASP A 6 -6.19 -20.22 -22.53
C ASP A 6 -6.05 -20.16 -21.00
N HIS A 7 -4.89 -19.75 -20.50
CA HIS A 7 -4.76 -19.31 -19.11
C HIS A 7 -4.20 -17.88 -19.14
N PRO A 8 -4.93 -16.88 -18.62
CA PRO A 8 -4.39 -15.53 -18.50
C PRO A 8 -3.20 -15.57 -17.55
N ILE A 9 -2.01 -15.30 -18.08
CA ILE A 9 -0.80 -15.13 -17.27
C ILE A 9 -0.66 -13.63 -17.02
N VAL A 10 -0.68 -13.24 -15.74
CA VAL A 10 -0.42 -11.87 -15.34
C VAL A 10 1.09 -11.70 -15.23
N PHE A 11 1.65 -10.80 -16.02
CA PHE A 11 3.06 -10.42 -15.90
C PHE A 11 3.15 -9.10 -15.15
N LYS A 12 3.95 -9.08 -14.09
CA LYS A 12 4.33 -7.86 -13.37
C LYS A 12 5.66 -7.37 -13.94
N ILE A 13 5.64 -6.25 -14.64
CA ILE A 13 6.84 -5.59 -15.14
C ILE A 13 7.06 -4.33 -14.33
N ILE A 14 8.24 -4.23 -13.71
CA ILE A 14 8.70 -3.03 -13.01
C ILE A 14 9.69 -2.33 -13.92
N ILE A 15 9.36 -1.11 -14.36
CA ILE A 15 10.23 -0.28 -15.20
C ILE A 15 10.78 0.85 -14.36
N TYR A 16 12.10 1.04 -14.36
CA TYR A 16 12.75 2.15 -13.67
C TYR A 16 13.07 3.27 -14.66
N LEU A 17 12.51 4.46 -14.45
CA LEU A 17 12.83 5.67 -15.20
C LEU A 17 13.13 6.81 -14.22
N ASN A 18 14.28 7.47 -14.38
CA ASN A 18 14.70 8.63 -13.56
C ASN A 18 14.59 8.39 -12.04
N ASN A 19 15.07 7.24 -11.55
CA ASN A 19 14.97 6.81 -10.15
C ASN A 19 13.55 6.61 -9.60
N THR A 20 12.54 6.54 -10.46
CA THR A 20 11.17 6.20 -10.11
C THR A 20 10.82 4.85 -10.70
N SER A 21 10.29 3.93 -9.88
CA SER A 21 9.77 2.65 -10.35
C SER A 21 8.30 2.80 -10.76
N TYR A 22 7.99 2.30 -11.95
CA TYR A 22 6.62 2.22 -12.46
C TYR A 22 6.23 0.75 -12.52
N GLU A 23 5.21 0.39 -11.74
CA GLU A 23 4.62 -0.94 -11.77
C GLU A 23 3.56 -0.99 -12.87
N ILE A 24 3.72 -1.94 -13.80
CA ILE A 24 2.73 -2.18 -14.85
C ILE A 24 2.26 -3.63 -14.69
N ASN A 25 1.01 -3.77 -14.27
CA ASN A 25 0.30 -5.04 -14.25
C ASN A 25 -0.25 -5.32 -15.65
N LEU A 26 0.34 -6.28 -16.35
CA LEU A 26 -0.10 -6.68 -17.68
C LEU A 26 -1.00 -7.91 -17.54
N HIS A 27 -2.31 -7.69 -17.67
CA HIS A 27 -3.24 -8.75 -18.01
C HIS A 27 -3.17 -8.96 -19.52
N THR A 28 -2.40 -9.94 -19.98
CA THR A 28 -2.26 -10.21 -21.41
C THR A 28 -2.54 -11.66 -21.74
N SER A 29 -3.39 -11.88 -22.74
CA SER A 29 -3.45 -13.14 -23.49
C SER A 29 -2.26 -13.17 -24.46
N ALA A 30 -1.27 -14.03 -24.19
CA ALA A 30 -0.10 -14.18 -25.06
C ALA A 30 -0.40 -15.16 -26.19
N LEU A 31 -0.19 -14.75 -27.45
CA LEU A 31 -0.19 -15.66 -28.60
C LEU A 31 1.24 -16.14 -28.87
N PHE A 32 1.48 -17.44 -28.77
CA PHE A 32 2.79 -18.06 -28.99
C PHE A 32 2.99 -18.38 -30.49
N CYS A 33 4.01 -17.78 -31.11
CA CYS A 33 4.48 -18.15 -32.44
C CYS A 33 5.95 -18.57 -32.37
N LEU A 34 6.20 -19.88 -32.54
CA LEU A 34 7.55 -20.43 -32.70
C LEU A 34 7.98 -20.34 -34.16
N ASP A 35 9.04 -19.58 -34.44
CA ASP A 35 9.73 -19.64 -35.73
C ASP A 35 10.80 -20.73 -35.70
N ASN A 36 10.45 -21.90 -36.26
CA ASN A 36 11.29 -23.10 -36.28
C ASN A 36 12.59 -22.96 -37.09
N LYS A 37 12.85 -21.83 -37.75
CA LYS A 37 14.08 -21.62 -38.55
C LYS A 37 15.20 -20.92 -37.80
N THR A 38 14.89 -20.14 -36.76
CA THR A 38 15.89 -19.27 -36.11
C THR A 38 16.10 -19.59 -34.64
N ASN A 39 15.38 -20.57 -34.07
CA ASN A 39 15.36 -20.85 -32.63
C ASN A 39 15.09 -19.57 -31.78
N LYS A 40 14.43 -18.58 -32.38
CA LYS A 40 14.22 -17.26 -31.80
C LYS A 40 12.74 -17.08 -31.52
N THR A 41 12.38 -17.13 -30.25
CA THR A 41 11.03 -16.81 -29.81
C THR A 41 10.85 -15.30 -29.86
N THR A 42 9.85 -14.83 -30.60
CA THR A 42 9.49 -13.41 -30.67
C THR A 42 8.17 -13.20 -29.94
N TYR A 43 8.16 -12.28 -28.98
CA TYR A 43 6.97 -11.95 -28.18
C TYR A 43 6.38 -10.64 -28.70
N ASN A 44 5.12 -10.67 -29.11
CA ASN A 44 4.37 -9.47 -29.48
C ASN A 44 3.37 -9.17 -28.37
N PHE A 45 3.58 -8.07 -27.66
CA PHE A 45 2.66 -7.60 -26.62
C PHE A 45 1.80 -6.46 -27.19
N SER A 46 0.49 -6.58 -27.09
CA SER A 46 -0.43 -5.47 -27.29
C SER A 46 -0.73 -4.86 -25.93
N ILE A 47 -0.27 -3.62 -25.71
CA ILE A 47 -0.59 -2.88 -24.48
C ILE A 47 -1.97 -2.25 -24.70
N GLU A 48 -3.02 -2.88 -24.17
CA GLU A 48 -4.29 -2.17 -23.98
C GLU A 48 -4.10 -1.15 -22.86
N LYS A 49 -4.57 0.07 -23.09
CA LYS A 49 -4.49 1.18 -22.12
C LYS A 49 -5.29 0.78 -20.88
N ASN A 50 -4.62 0.22 -19.88
CA ASN A 50 -5.23 -0.16 -18.61
C ASN A 50 -5.97 1.04 -18.01
N MET A 51 -7.19 0.80 -17.51
CA MET A 51 -7.84 1.70 -16.56
C MET A 51 -6.82 2.06 -15.47
N GLU A 52 -6.66 3.35 -15.20
CA GLU A 52 -5.82 3.85 -14.11
C GLU A 52 -6.36 3.29 -12.79
N VAL A 53 -5.78 2.19 -12.31
CA VAL A 53 -6.16 1.58 -11.03
C VAL A 53 -5.64 2.49 -9.93
N LYS A 54 -6.53 3.31 -9.39
CA LYS A 54 -6.23 4.19 -8.27
C LYS A 54 -6.03 3.36 -7.01
N GLN A 55 -4.96 3.64 -6.26
CA GLN A 55 -4.74 3.03 -4.96
C GLN A 55 -5.87 3.41 -3.99
N GLU A 56 -6.23 2.48 -3.10
CA GLU A 56 -7.23 2.72 -2.08
C GLU A 56 -6.59 3.09 -0.75
N VAL A 57 -7.19 4.07 -0.06
CA VAL A 57 -6.79 4.53 1.27
C VAL A 57 -7.97 4.41 2.21
N LEU A 58 -7.74 3.83 3.39
CA LEU A 58 -8.74 3.81 4.45
C LEU A 58 -8.51 4.98 5.41
N VAL A 59 -9.53 5.79 5.62
CA VAL A 59 -9.52 6.91 6.57
C VAL A 59 -10.43 6.58 7.75
N ILE A 60 -9.89 6.69 8.96
CA ILE A 60 -10.62 6.51 10.21
C ILE A 60 -10.60 7.84 10.96
N GLY A 61 -11.78 8.40 11.25
CA GLY A 61 -11.90 9.75 11.83
C GLY A 61 -12.07 10.86 10.78
N GLU A 62 -11.81 12.12 11.17
CA GLU A 62 -12.11 13.30 10.34
C GLU A 62 -10.90 14.23 10.13
N ILE A 63 -10.78 14.76 8.91
CA ILE A 63 -9.89 15.89 8.56
C ILE A 63 -10.64 17.20 8.75
N LEU A 64 -10.20 18.02 9.70
CA LEU A 64 -10.96 19.18 10.18
C LEU A 64 -10.56 20.48 9.48
N TYR A 65 -9.28 20.64 9.14
CA TYR A 65 -8.68 21.91 8.73
C TYR A 65 -8.13 21.87 7.30
N ALA A 66 -7.38 20.84 6.92
CA ALA A 66 -6.73 20.70 5.60
C ALA A 66 -7.69 20.16 4.51
N LYS A 67 -8.95 20.61 4.52
CA LYS A 67 -10.01 20.08 3.65
C LYS A 67 -9.68 20.21 2.17
N LYS A 68 -9.08 21.33 1.76
CA LYS A 68 -8.73 21.58 0.35
C LYS A 68 -7.80 20.49 -0.20
N PHE A 69 -6.72 20.20 0.51
CA PHE A 69 -5.74 19.20 0.08
C PHE A 69 -6.31 17.78 0.17
N TYR A 70 -7.17 17.51 1.16
CA TYR A 70 -7.88 16.25 1.25
C TYR A 70 -8.80 16.00 0.03
N GLU A 71 -9.49 17.03 -0.48
CA GLU A 71 -10.27 16.91 -1.72
C GLU A 71 -9.37 16.68 -2.95
N GLU A 72 -8.17 17.27 -2.99
CA GLU A 72 -7.18 16.99 -4.05
C GLU A 72 -6.73 15.51 -4.01
N LEU A 73 -6.53 14.93 -2.82
CA LEU A 73 -6.20 13.52 -2.66
C LEU A 73 -7.33 12.60 -3.12
N LYS A 74 -8.60 12.93 -2.89
CA LYS A 74 -9.75 12.18 -3.43
C LYS A 74 -9.78 12.16 -4.96
N GLY A 75 -9.18 13.17 -5.61
CA GLY A 75 -8.99 13.17 -7.06
C GLY A 75 -7.98 12.13 -7.53
N LYS A 76 -6.94 11.84 -6.72
CA LYS A 76 -5.84 10.92 -7.04
C LYS A 76 -6.12 9.47 -6.59
N TYR A 77 -6.73 9.29 -5.43
CA TYR A 77 -6.88 8.01 -4.76
C TYR A 77 -8.35 7.67 -4.48
N ILE A 78 -8.64 6.39 -4.28
CA ILE A 78 -9.96 5.95 -3.80
C ILE A 78 -9.94 6.02 -2.27
N ILE A 79 -10.67 6.98 -1.71
CA ILE A 79 -10.75 7.16 -0.26
C ILE A 79 -11.95 6.40 0.29
N LYS A 80 -11.70 5.37 1.10
CA LYS A 80 -12.69 4.64 1.90
C LYS A 80 -12.72 5.25 3.30
N VAL A 81 -13.90 5.55 3.81
CA VAL A 81 -14.07 6.07 5.17
C VAL A 81 -14.63 4.98 6.06
N PHE A 82 -14.06 4.81 7.25
CA PHE A 82 -14.58 3.94 8.29
C PHE A 82 -15.31 4.75 9.36
N ASP A 83 -16.54 4.36 9.65
CA ASP A 83 -17.45 5.05 10.55
C ASP A 83 -18.15 4.13 11.56
N SER A 84 -17.59 2.93 11.81
CA SER A 84 -18.18 1.93 12.69
C SER A 84 -17.26 1.46 13.84
N THR A 85 -17.57 0.34 14.47
CA THR A 85 -16.91 -0.18 15.67
C THR A 85 -15.76 -1.14 15.35
N LYS A 86 -14.77 -1.24 16.24
CA LYS A 86 -13.68 -2.24 16.17
C LYS A 86 -14.19 -3.66 15.86
N LYS A 87 -15.31 -4.08 16.44
CA LYS A 87 -15.87 -5.42 16.19
C LYS A 87 -16.29 -5.60 14.73
N GLU A 88 -16.90 -4.58 14.13
CA GLU A 88 -17.27 -4.61 12.71
C GLU A 88 -16.04 -4.51 11.82
N PHE A 89 -15.02 -3.74 12.24
CA PHE A 89 -13.73 -3.71 11.55
C PHE A 89 -13.14 -5.11 11.42
N LEU A 90 -13.03 -5.86 12.52
CA LEU A 90 -12.46 -7.22 12.52
C LEU A 90 -13.23 -8.21 11.63
N VAL A 91 -14.52 -8.00 11.40
CA VAL A 91 -15.35 -8.87 10.54
C VAL A 91 -15.17 -8.50 9.06
N GLU A 92 -15.08 -7.21 8.75
CA GLU A 92 -15.06 -6.71 7.37
C GLU A 92 -13.65 -6.52 6.82
N ALA A 93 -12.62 -6.44 7.67
CA ALA A 93 -11.30 -5.89 7.32
C ALA A 93 -10.68 -6.58 6.10
N THR A 94 -10.64 -7.90 6.10
CA THR A 94 -9.94 -8.67 5.08
C THR A 94 -10.62 -8.62 3.72
N ALA A 95 -11.97 -8.55 3.69
CA ALA A 95 -12.74 -8.57 2.44
C ALA A 95 -13.01 -7.15 1.89
N LYS A 96 -13.39 -6.21 2.75
CA LYS A 96 -13.78 -4.85 2.35
C LYS A 96 -12.57 -3.96 2.06
N TYR A 97 -11.44 -4.25 2.70
CA TYR A 97 -10.20 -3.50 2.59
C TYR A 97 -9.07 -4.32 1.98
N GLU A 98 -9.38 -5.35 1.19
CA GLU A 98 -8.38 -6.21 0.52
C GLU A 98 -7.36 -5.40 -0.31
N ASN A 99 -7.81 -4.35 -1.00
CA ASN A 99 -6.98 -3.53 -1.88
C ASN A 99 -6.52 -2.21 -1.26
N VAL A 100 -6.76 -2.01 0.05
CA VAL A 100 -6.28 -0.82 0.75
C VAL A 100 -4.77 -0.90 0.88
N ALA A 101 -4.08 0.13 0.42
CA ALA A 101 -2.62 0.23 0.52
C ALA A 101 -2.19 0.94 1.81
N ALA A 102 -2.94 1.95 2.25
CA ALA A 102 -2.60 2.74 3.42
C ALA A 102 -3.80 3.06 4.30
N ILE A 103 -3.55 3.20 5.60
CA ILE A 103 -4.53 3.67 6.59
C ILE A 103 -4.12 5.05 7.09
N LEU A 104 -5.08 5.97 7.16
CA LEU A 104 -4.95 7.26 7.82
C LEU A 104 -5.82 7.28 9.09
N LEU A 105 -5.18 7.36 10.26
CA LEU A 105 -5.85 7.59 11.54
C LEU A 105 -5.93 9.09 11.80
N ALA A 106 -7.08 9.68 11.51
CA ALA A 106 -7.35 11.10 11.63
C ALA A 106 -7.95 11.46 13.00
N ASN A 107 -8.40 12.73 13.15
CA ASN A 107 -8.95 13.21 14.41
C ASN A 107 -10.17 12.36 14.84
N GLY A 108 -10.16 11.90 16.08
CA GLY A 108 -11.24 11.09 16.65
C GLY A 108 -11.23 9.61 16.25
N ALA A 109 -10.15 9.11 15.62
CA ALA A 109 -10.03 7.70 15.24
C ALA A 109 -10.15 6.74 16.44
N ASP A 110 -9.73 7.18 17.63
CA ASP A 110 -9.85 6.46 18.91
C ASP A 110 -11.29 6.06 19.23
N ARG A 111 -12.28 6.83 18.78
CA ARG A 111 -13.70 6.54 19.03
C ARG A 111 -14.22 5.32 18.27
N PHE A 112 -13.52 4.91 17.21
CA PHE A 112 -13.95 3.84 16.32
C PHE A 112 -13.19 2.54 16.59
N ILE A 113 -11.86 2.62 16.72
CA ILE A 113 -10.98 1.44 16.85
C ILE A 113 -10.25 1.33 18.20
N ASP A 114 -10.38 2.28 19.13
CA ASP A 114 -9.61 2.37 20.37
C ASP A 114 -8.08 2.35 20.13
N LYS A 115 -7.53 1.17 19.86
CA LYS A 115 -6.14 0.92 19.49
C LYS A 115 -6.03 -0.18 18.43
N PHE A 116 -5.15 0.05 17.44
CA PHE A 116 -4.60 -0.96 16.55
C PHE A 116 -3.60 -1.83 17.32
N ASP A 117 -4.13 -2.82 18.03
CA ASP A 117 -3.36 -3.87 18.68
C ASP A 117 -3.10 -5.05 17.71
N ASN A 118 -2.43 -6.10 18.21
CA ASN A 118 -2.12 -7.29 17.39
C ASN A 118 -3.36 -7.86 16.70
N GLU A 119 -4.51 -7.95 17.40
CA GLU A 119 -5.73 -8.51 16.82
C GLU A 119 -6.21 -7.72 15.60
N VAL A 120 -6.20 -6.38 15.68
CA VAL A 120 -6.57 -5.52 14.56
C VAL A 120 -5.53 -5.61 13.44
N LEU A 121 -4.24 -5.58 13.78
CA LEU A 121 -3.15 -5.61 12.80
C LEU A 121 -3.09 -6.94 12.04
N ASP A 122 -3.34 -8.06 12.72
CA ASP A 122 -3.37 -9.40 12.11
C ASP A 122 -4.58 -9.59 11.19
N SER A 123 -5.66 -8.82 11.39
CA SER A 123 -6.86 -8.83 10.53
C SER A 123 -6.69 -8.03 9.23
N LEU A 124 -5.63 -7.22 9.13
CA LEU A 124 -5.38 -6.35 7.99
C LEU A 124 -5.07 -7.15 6.72
N SER A 125 -5.51 -6.62 5.59
CA SER A 125 -5.08 -7.13 4.29
C SER A 125 -3.55 -7.08 4.18
N PRO A 126 -2.90 -8.09 3.57
CA PRO A 126 -1.48 -8.04 3.24
C PRO A 126 -1.08 -6.86 2.34
N ALA A 127 -2.03 -6.24 1.62
CA ALA A 127 -1.80 -5.05 0.81
C ALA A 127 -1.48 -3.80 1.65
N ILE A 128 -1.88 -3.78 2.92
CA ILE A 128 -1.68 -2.65 3.81
C ILE A 128 -0.24 -2.65 4.30
N ASN A 129 0.53 -1.67 3.87
CA ASN A 129 1.94 -1.54 4.23
C ASN A 129 2.23 -0.30 5.08
N VAL A 130 1.30 0.66 5.19
CA VAL A 130 1.52 1.94 5.87
C VAL A 130 0.30 2.36 6.70
N ILE A 131 0.57 2.84 7.92
CA ILE A 131 -0.38 3.54 8.79
C ILE A 131 0.20 4.93 9.10
N ILE A 132 -0.54 5.99 8.75
CA ILE A 132 -0.21 7.37 9.10
C ILE A 132 -1.18 7.87 10.16
N VAL A 133 -0.67 8.55 11.20
CA VAL A 133 -1.45 8.99 12.35
C VAL A 133 -1.39 10.51 12.51
N ILE A 134 -2.54 11.17 12.63
CA ILE A 134 -2.62 12.55 13.15
C ILE A 134 -2.53 12.46 14.68
N GLY A 135 -1.39 12.88 15.22
CA GLY A 135 -1.09 12.84 16.65
C GLY A 135 -0.04 11.81 17.00
N ASP A 136 -0.20 11.17 18.15
CA ASP A 136 0.80 10.29 18.76
C ASP A 136 0.44 8.83 18.48
N ALA A 137 1.18 8.18 17.58
CA ALA A 137 0.93 6.81 17.17
C ALA A 137 1.04 5.82 18.33
N SER A 138 1.87 6.07 19.34
CA SER A 138 2.03 5.14 20.48
C SER A 138 0.74 4.92 21.26
N LYS A 139 -0.21 5.88 21.16
CA LYS A 139 -1.54 5.79 21.79
C LYS A 139 -2.53 5.00 20.95
N LEU A 140 -2.44 5.09 19.62
CA LEU A 140 -3.43 4.53 18.69
C LEU A 140 -2.98 3.25 18.01
N VAL A 141 -1.69 2.96 17.99
CA VAL A 141 -1.08 1.82 17.31
C VAL A 141 -0.07 1.16 18.25
N ASP A 142 -0.10 -0.15 18.35
CA ASP A 142 1.03 -0.91 18.88
C ASP A 142 2.13 -0.93 17.81
N VAL A 143 3.08 0.02 17.92
CA VAL A 143 4.17 0.20 16.95
C VAL A 143 5.04 -1.05 16.81
N LYS A 144 5.20 -1.81 17.90
CA LYS A 144 5.96 -3.06 17.86
C LYS A 144 5.19 -4.11 17.05
N ALA A 145 3.91 -4.31 17.36
CA ALA A 145 3.04 -5.21 16.61
C ALA A 145 2.97 -4.86 15.12
N ALA A 146 2.90 -3.57 14.79
CA ALA A 146 2.89 -3.10 13.41
C ALA A 146 4.20 -3.42 12.70
N THR A 147 5.34 -3.29 13.40
CA THR A 147 6.66 -3.68 12.89
C THR A 147 6.72 -5.18 12.62
N ASP A 148 6.29 -5.99 13.57
CA ASP A 148 6.24 -7.45 13.46
C ASP A 148 5.30 -7.91 12.32
N ASN A 149 4.35 -7.05 11.92
CA ASN A 149 3.42 -7.27 10.80
C ASN A 149 3.91 -6.70 9.45
N GLY A 150 5.09 -6.08 9.40
CA GLY A 150 5.65 -5.47 8.19
C GLY A 150 4.93 -4.18 7.78
N VAL A 151 4.32 -3.47 8.73
CA VAL A 151 3.57 -2.23 8.49
C VAL A 151 4.36 -1.03 9.01
N PHE A 152 4.67 -0.08 8.11
CA PHE A 152 5.27 1.19 8.50
C PHE A 152 4.26 2.04 9.26
N VAL A 153 4.74 2.70 10.32
CA VAL A 153 3.92 3.65 11.08
C VAL A 153 4.60 4.99 11.07
N ALA A 154 3.89 6.07 10.75
CA ALA A 154 4.37 7.44 10.89
C ALA A 154 3.31 8.30 11.57
N ASP A 155 3.73 9.36 12.27
CA ASP A 155 2.83 10.18 13.07
C ASP A 155 3.24 11.66 13.09
N THR A 156 2.51 12.47 13.86
CA THR A 156 2.86 13.88 14.12
C THR A 156 3.12 14.15 15.60
N SER A 157 3.59 13.14 16.35
CA SER A 157 3.83 13.23 17.80
C SER A 157 4.79 14.35 18.20
N LEU A 158 5.72 14.71 17.31
CA LEU A 158 6.68 15.81 17.49
C LEU A 158 6.03 17.21 17.42
N SER A 159 4.83 17.29 16.87
CA SER A 159 4.11 18.52 16.63
C SER A 159 2.99 18.66 17.68
N SER A 160 3.18 19.56 18.64
CA SER A 160 2.26 19.74 19.77
C SER A 160 0.85 20.12 19.30
N ILE A 161 -0.17 19.39 19.78
CA ILE A 161 -1.61 19.62 19.45
C ILE A 161 -2.31 20.42 20.57
N LYS A 162 -1.78 20.43 21.80
CA LYS A 162 -2.40 21.13 22.94
C LYS A 162 -2.11 22.63 22.89
N GLY A 163 -3.17 23.42 22.77
CA GLY A 163 -3.08 24.89 22.74
C GLY A 163 -2.72 25.46 21.37
N SER A 164 -2.67 24.62 20.34
CA SER A 164 -2.31 25.01 18.99
C SER A 164 -3.41 25.86 18.36
N THR A 165 -2.98 26.84 17.57
CA THR A 165 -3.84 27.68 16.75
C THR A 165 -4.43 26.88 15.58
N LYS A 166 -5.51 27.38 14.99
CA LYS A 166 -6.12 26.77 13.80
C LYS A 166 -5.10 26.57 12.67
N ASP A 167 -4.24 27.57 12.43
CA ASP A 167 -3.26 27.53 11.36
C ASP A 167 -2.17 26.47 11.60
N GLU A 168 -1.81 26.22 12.86
CA GLU A 168 -0.89 25.14 13.23
C GLU A 168 -1.54 23.76 13.05
N LEU A 169 -2.82 23.62 13.38
CA LEU A 169 -3.57 22.38 13.16
C LEU A 169 -3.78 22.10 11.66
N GLU A 170 -3.99 23.13 10.85
CA GLU A 170 -4.05 22.98 9.39
C GLU A 170 -2.72 22.52 8.80
N LYS A 171 -1.60 23.11 9.25
CA LYS A 171 -0.25 22.68 8.83
C LYS A 171 0.03 21.23 9.21
N LEU A 172 -0.38 20.82 10.40
CA LEU A 172 -0.27 19.46 10.90
C LEU A 172 -1.01 18.45 10.02
N GLU A 173 -2.27 18.72 9.72
CA GLU A 173 -3.05 17.85 8.81
C GLU A 173 -2.44 17.85 7.40
N LEU A 174 -1.97 19.00 6.91
CA LEU A 174 -1.31 19.09 5.61
C LEU A 174 -0.02 18.27 5.55
N GLU A 175 0.78 18.27 6.61
CA GLU A 175 1.99 17.46 6.74
C GLU A 175 1.67 15.96 6.65
N VAL A 176 0.66 15.51 7.40
CA VAL A 176 0.19 14.11 7.38
C VAL A 176 -0.31 13.71 6.00
N LEU A 177 -1.13 14.55 5.37
CA LEU A 177 -1.67 14.25 4.05
C LEU A 177 -0.57 14.24 2.97
N ASN A 178 0.46 15.07 3.10
CA ASN A 178 1.63 15.01 2.21
C ASN A 178 2.48 13.76 2.46
N ASN A 179 2.61 13.32 3.71
CA ASN A 179 3.32 12.09 4.04
C ASN A 179 2.56 10.86 3.52
N LEU A 180 1.22 10.87 3.60
CA LEU A 180 0.36 9.86 2.98
C LEU A 180 0.56 9.82 1.45
N ASP A 181 0.52 10.96 0.76
CA ASP A 181 0.76 11.03 -0.69
C ASP A 181 2.14 10.45 -1.05
N PHE A 182 3.16 10.82 -0.27
CA PHE A 182 4.52 10.30 -0.45
C PHE A 182 4.61 8.78 -0.21
N ALA A 183 3.98 8.27 0.85
CA ALA A 183 4.00 6.85 1.19
C ALA A 183 3.26 6.00 0.15
N LEU A 184 2.17 6.52 -0.43
CA LEU A 184 1.46 5.83 -1.52
C LEU A 184 2.29 5.75 -2.80
N ILE A 185 3.13 6.77 -3.07
CA ILE A 185 4.02 6.81 -4.24
C ILE A 185 5.26 5.92 -4.03
N THR A 186 5.83 5.90 -2.83
CA THR A 186 7.15 5.28 -2.57
C THR A 186 7.08 3.96 -1.83
N GLY A 187 5.94 3.62 -1.23
CA GLY A 187 5.75 2.48 -0.34
C GLY A 187 6.25 2.70 1.10
N VAL A 188 6.87 3.85 1.40
CA VAL A 188 7.48 4.13 2.72
C VAL A 188 7.19 5.58 3.13
N PRO A 189 6.78 5.85 4.39
CA PRO A 189 6.59 7.22 4.86
C PRO A 189 7.94 7.95 5.05
N LYS A 190 7.92 9.29 5.05
CA LYS A 190 9.12 10.13 5.19
C LYS A 190 9.85 9.96 6.53
N ASP A 191 9.10 9.77 7.61
CA ASP A 191 9.62 9.70 8.97
C ASP A 191 8.88 8.61 9.77
N PRO A 192 9.15 7.32 9.50
CA PRO A 192 8.52 6.24 10.26
C PRO A 192 8.97 6.27 11.72
N VAL A 193 8.03 6.04 12.64
CA VAL A 193 8.31 5.89 14.07
C VAL A 193 8.86 4.51 14.42
N ASN A 194 8.68 3.53 13.53
CA ASN A 194 9.30 2.22 13.62
C ASN A 194 10.60 2.13 12.81
N LYS A 195 11.40 1.09 13.10
CA LYS A 195 12.71 0.88 12.48
C LYS A 195 12.54 0.41 11.04
N ILE A 196 12.86 1.30 10.11
CA ILE A 196 12.66 1.09 8.67
C ILE A 196 13.27 -0.22 8.14
N ASP A 197 14.47 -0.59 8.59
CA ASP A 197 15.18 -1.78 8.12
C ASP A 197 14.49 -3.08 8.55
N GLU A 198 13.95 -3.12 9.77
CA GLU A 198 13.23 -4.29 10.30
C GLU A 198 11.90 -4.47 9.56
N VAL A 199 11.15 -3.37 9.37
CA VAL A 199 9.84 -3.40 8.69
C VAL A 199 9.99 -3.84 7.24
N SER A 200 11.00 -3.33 6.52
CA SER A 200 11.21 -3.63 5.10
C SER A 200 11.44 -5.12 4.82
N VAL A 201 12.22 -5.78 5.68
CA VAL A 201 12.48 -7.23 5.58
C VAL A 201 11.19 -8.02 5.79
N ILE A 202 10.44 -7.71 6.86
CA ILE A 202 9.21 -8.41 7.21
C ILE A 202 8.12 -8.19 6.15
N ALA A 203 7.99 -6.97 5.61
CA ALA A 203 7.06 -6.65 4.55
C ALA A 203 7.34 -7.46 3.27
N ALA A 204 8.62 -7.61 2.91
CA ALA A 204 9.03 -8.43 1.78
C ALA A 204 8.69 -9.92 2.00
N ASP A 205 9.01 -10.47 3.17
CA ASP A 205 8.69 -11.86 3.51
C ASP A 205 7.17 -12.13 3.48
N LYS A 206 6.36 -11.19 4.00
CA LYS A 206 4.89 -11.28 3.98
C LYS A 206 4.33 -11.28 2.56
N ALA A 207 4.87 -10.41 1.70
CA ALA A 207 4.46 -10.36 0.29
C ALA A 207 4.81 -11.67 -0.45
N ILE A 208 6.01 -12.22 -0.21
CA ILE A 208 6.44 -13.49 -0.80
C ILE A 208 5.54 -14.65 -0.34
N ASN A 209 5.26 -14.74 0.96
CA ASN A 209 4.39 -15.79 1.50
C ASN A 209 2.97 -15.70 0.92
N TYR A 210 2.42 -14.49 0.80
CA TYR A 210 1.10 -14.29 0.21
C TYR A 210 1.03 -14.75 -1.26
N LEU A 211 2.08 -14.49 -2.04
CA LEU A 211 2.17 -14.95 -3.44
C LEU A 211 2.28 -16.49 -3.52
N ASN A 212 3.11 -17.09 -2.65
CA ASN A 212 3.29 -18.55 -2.58
C ASN A 212 1.98 -19.28 -2.21
N GLU A 213 1.20 -18.74 -1.26
CA GLU A 213 -0.08 -19.32 -0.83
C GLU A 213 -1.16 -19.27 -1.93
N ARG A 214 -1.09 -18.29 -2.83
CA ARG A 214 -2.00 -18.17 -3.99
C ARG A 214 -1.58 -19.04 -5.18
N GLY A 215 -0.48 -19.78 -5.09
CA GLY A 215 0.00 -20.64 -6.17
C GLY A 215 0.45 -19.88 -7.43
N GLU A 216 0.61 -18.56 -7.32
CA GLU A 216 1.12 -17.72 -8.38
C GLU A 216 2.64 -17.55 -8.18
N ILE A 217 3.35 -18.39 -8.93
CA ILE A 217 4.76 -18.34 -9.34
C ILE A 217 5.75 -19.22 -8.54
N ASP A 218 6.29 -20.23 -9.25
CA ASP A 218 7.59 -20.86 -8.98
C ASP A 218 8.68 -19.92 -9.51
N LEU A 219 9.05 -18.88 -8.73
CA LEU A 219 10.14 -17.98 -9.10
C LEU A 219 11.47 -18.62 -8.71
N ASP A 220 12.15 -19.23 -9.69
CA ASP A 220 13.57 -19.52 -9.57
C ASP A 220 14.34 -18.19 -9.54
N VAL A 221 14.76 -17.80 -8.34
CA VAL A 221 15.41 -16.51 -8.01
C VAL A 221 16.80 -16.36 -8.68
N SER A 222 17.24 -17.37 -9.44
CA SER A 222 18.52 -17.38 -10.15
C SER A 222 18.59 -16.46 -11.38
N ASP A 223 17.45 -15.98 -11.91
CA ASP A 223 17.40 -15.08 -13.07
C ASP A 223 17.30 -13.57 -12.73
N ILE A 224 17.17 -13.22 -11.45
CA ILE A 224 17.09 -11.81 -11.03
C ILE A 224 18.52 -11.25 -10.84
N GLN A 225 19.15 -10.80 -11.93
CA GLN A 225 20.37 -9.98 -11.84
C GLN A 225 20.00 -8.50 -11.63
N ILE A 226 20.10 -8.03 -10.39
CA ILE A 226 20.08 -6.60 -10.06
C ILE A 226 21.51 -6.07 -10.23
N SER A 227 21.79 -5.40 -11.34
CA SER A 227 23.02 -4.62 -11.51
C SER A 227 22.79 -3.20 -11.00
N LEU A 228 23.48 -2.83 -9.92
CA LEU A 228 23.60 -1.44 -9.48
C LEU A 228 24.66 -0.74 -10.33
N SER A 229 24.27 0.33 -11.04
CA SER A 229 25.18 1.27 -11.70
C SER A 229 25.35 2.53 -10.88
#